data_AF-A0A8H4JC10-F1
#
_entry.id   AF-A0A8H4JC10-F1
#
_cell.length_a   1.000
_cell.length_b   1.000
_cell.length_c   1.000
_cell.angle_alpha   90.00
_cell.angle_beta   90.00
_cell.angle_gamma   90.00
#
_symmetry.space_group_name_H-M   'P 1'
#
loop_
_entity.id
_entity.type
_entity.pdbx_description
1 polymer ?
#
loop_
_entity_poly.entity_id
_entity_poly.type
_entity_poly.pdbx_seq_one_letter_code
_entity_poly.pdbx_strand_id
1 'polypeptide(L)'
;MGCLQQNSDWSRKTGPGDWDKEDLQSLLHSYARQPARPFCLFIDGLDELMDDEGVGILIDFLDTLRKSSKLLKICLSSRPEQAIRTRLCHEPDLKMENLTLNDISSYSKAILGKEIALSSSPIDFEVVVRNISTKAEGVFLWAVLVTRSIARGISNGDSEDDIHKRFSKTPKKLYGLYLDMWTRLGEDSDLYQSSTALIFKILLITWQSFQKAPSDLSLLSLESN
;
A
#
# COMPACT_ATOMS: atom_id res chain seq x y z
N MET A 1 -3.10 17.25 -28.46
CA MET A 1 -2.92 15.86 -28.95
C MET A 1 -1.80 15.23 -28.13
N GLY A 2 -2.12 14.26 -27.27
CA GLY A 2 -1.12 13.55 -26.47
C GLY A 2 -0.26 12.65 -27.36
N CYS A 3 0.99 12.38 -26.99
CA CYS A 3 1.90 11.58 -27.83
C CYS A 3 1.38 10.14 -28.07
N LEU A 4 0.52 9.65 -27.17
CA LEU A 4 -0.18 8.35 -27.31
C LEU A 4 -1.03 8.27 -28.57
N GLN A 5 -1.62 9.39 -29.01
CA GLN A 5 -2.45 9.46 -30.22
C GLN A 5 -1.63 9.70 -31.49
N GLN A 6 -0.35 10.10 -31.35
CA GLN A 6 0.53 10.40 -32.48
C GLN A 6 1.35 9.19 -32.93
N ASN A 7 1.54 8.21 -32.04
CA ASN A 7 2.21 6.96 -32.38
C ASN A 7 1.16 5.88 -32.73
N SER A 8 1.21 5.36 -33.96
CA SER A 8 0.30 4.30 -34.44
C SER A 8 0.33 3.07 -33.53
N ASP A 9 1.50 2.76 -32.97
CA ASP A 9 1.76 1.55 -32.21
C ASP A 9 1.17 1.64 -30.79
N TRP A 10 1.01 2.86 -30.26
CA TRP A 10 0.42 3.11 -28.94
C TRP A 10 -1.06 3.50 -29.00
N SER A 11 -1.53 3.99 -30.15
CA SER A 11 -2.90 4.48 -30.33
C SER A 11 -3.99 3.43 -30.07
N ARG A 12 -3.63 2.15 -30.12
CA ARG A 12 -4.52 0.99 -29.91
C ARG A 12 -4.39 0.36 -28.51
N LYS A 13 -3.39 0.74 -27.72
CA LYS A 13 -3.15 0.20 -26.38
C LYS A 13 -4.09 0.88 -25.39
N THR A 14 -5.03 0.14 -24.82
CA THR A 14 -6.11 0.66 -23.98
C THR A 14 -6.15 0.07 -22.57
N GLY A 15 -5.56 -1.13 -22.38
CA GLY A 15 -5.47 -1.82 -21.10
C GLY A 15 -4.02 -2.05 -20.65
N PRO A 16 -3.79 -2.35 -19.35
CA PRO A 16 -2.44 -2.59 -18.81
C PRO A 16 -1.69 -3.74 -19.51
N GLY A 17 -2.40 -4.80 -19.90
CA GLY A 17 -1.81 -5.95 -20.59
C GLY A 17 -1.39 -5.67 -22.04
N ASP A 18 -1.75 -4.52 -22.60
CA ASP A 18 -1.33 -4.13 -23.94
C ASP A 18 0.09 -3.53 -23.95
N TRP A 19 0.66 -3.22 -22.78
CA TRP A 19 1.94 -2.53 -22.64
C TRP A 19 3.02 -3.51 -22.22
N ASP A 20 4.10 -3.58 -22.99
CA ASP A 20 5.34 -4.22 -22.57
C ASP A 20 6.34 -3.19 -22.00
N LYS A 21 7.48 -3.70 -21.54
CA LYS A 21 8.52 -2.89 -20.94
C LYS A 21 9.13 -1.91 -21.95
N GLU A 22 9.40 -2.39 -23.16
CA GLU A 22 10.05 -1.66 -24.24
C GLU A 22 9.18 -0.48 -24.72
N ASP A 23 7.86 -0.68 -24.80
CA ASP A 23 6.86 0.33 -25.10
C ASP A 23 6.88 1.45 -24.05
N LEU A 24 6.82 1.08 -22.78
CA LEU A 24 6.80 2.03 -21.66
C LEU A 24 8.11 2.83 -21.62
N GLN A 25 9.25 2.17 -21.82
CA GLN A 25 10.55 2.84 -21.88
C GLN A 25 10.62 3.84 -23.04
N SER A 26 10.20 3.41 -24.23
CA SER A 26 10.20 4.24 -25.44
C SER A 26 9.26 5.45 -25.29
N LEU A 27 8.08 5.24 -24.72
CA LEU A 27 7.11 6.28 -24.42
C LEU A 27 7.70 7.33 -23.47
N LEU A 28 8.25 6.91 -22.34
CA LEU A 28 8.79 7.82 -21.34
C LEU A 28 10.01 8.60 -21.86
N HIS A 29 10.88 7.95 -22.64
CA HIS A 29 11.97 8.64 -23.33
C HIS A 29 11.46 9.68 -24.34
N SER A 30 10.40 9.37 -25.08
CA SER A 30 9.80 10.31 -26.04
C SER A 30 9.26 11.55 -25.34
N TYR A 31 8.66 11.40 -24.15
CA TYR A 31 8.22 12.52 -23.32
C TYR A 31 9.38 13.31 -22.74
N ALA A 32 10.39 12.62 -22.20
CA ALA A 32 11.56 13.28 -21.61
C ALA A 32 12.33 14.14 -22.60
N ARG A 33 12.34 13.78 -23.90
CA ARG A 33 13.02 14.56 -24.95
C ARG A 33 12.24 15.79 -25.41
N GLN A 34 10.96 15.93 -25.08
CA GLN A 34 10.18 17.09 -25.50
C GLN A 34 10.61 18.34 -24.73
N PRO A 35 11.11 19.39 -25.41
CA PRO A 35 11.52 20.62 -24.73
C PRO A 35 10.31 21.31 -24.09
N ALA A 36 10.54 21.91 -22.92
CA ALA A 36 9.60 22.80 -22.22
C ALA A 36 8.27 22.18 -21.74
N ARG A 37 8.21 20.87 -21.51
CA ARG A 37 7.04 20.21 -20.88
C ARG A 37 7.39 19.59 -19.53
N PRO A 38 6.98 20.22 -18.41
CA PRO A 38 7.03 19.57 -17.11
C PRO A 38 6.10 18.36 -17.08
N PHE A 39 6.60 17.26 -16.54
CA PHE A 39 5.78 16.07 -16.30
C PHE A 39 6.21 15.39 -15.01
N CYS A 40 5.25 14.73 -14.36
CA CYS A 40 5.46 14.03 -13.10
C CYS A 40 5.12 12.56 -13.28
N LEU A 41 6.01 11.67 -12.86
CA LEU A 41 5.80 10.23 -12.84
C LEU A 41 5.53 9.79 -11.39
N PHE A 42 4.41 9.11 -11.18
CA PHE A 42 4.06 8.49 -9.91
C PHE A 42 4.16 6.97 -10.08
N ILE A 43 5.01 6.34 -9.28
CA ILE A 43 5.16 4.88 -9.27
C ILE A 43 4.75 4.40 -7.88
N ASP A 44 3.69 3.61 -7.85
CA ASP A 44 3.13 3.06 -6.62
C ASP A 44 3.58 1.61 -6.42
N GLY A 45 4.11 1.28 -5.23
CA GLY A 45 4.49 -0.09 -4.88
C GLY A 45 5.77 -0.59 -5.54
N LEU A 46 6.88 0.15 -5.43
CA LEU A 46 8.18 -0.26 -5.99
C LEU A 46 8.68 -1.61 -5.43
N ASP A 47 8.31 -1.95 -4.19
CA ASP A 47 8.66 -3.20 -3.52
C ASP A 47 7.92 -4.45 -4.05
N GLU A 48 6.93 -4.28 -4.93
CA GLU A 48 6.23 -5.40 -5.58
C GLU A 48 7.03 -5.97 -6.78
N LEU A 49 8.15 -5.34 -7.16
CA LEU A 49 9.10 -5.90 -8.11
C LEU A 49 9.80 -7.10 -7.48
N MET A 50 9.63 -8.27 -8.10
CA MET A 50 9.88 -9.56 -7.45
C MET A 50 11.36 -9.87 -7.12
N ASP A 51 12.31 -9.00 -7.46
CA ASP A 51 13.72 -9.12 -7.10
C ASP A 51 14.49 -7.77 -7.02
N ASP A 52 15.63 -7.80 -6.31
CA ASP A 52 16.55 -6.66 -6.16
C ASP A 52 17.15 -6.19 -7.49
N GLU A 53 17.19 -7.08 -8.48
CA GLU A 53 17.64 -6.78 -9.85
C GLU A 53 16.62 -5.89 -10.58
N GLY A 54 15.33 -6.22 -10.50
CA GLY A 54 14.23 -5.48 -11.10
C GLY A 54 14.11 -4.06 -10.54
N VAL A 55 14.23 -3.91 -9.22
CA VAL A 55 14.30 -2.59 -8.56
C VAL A 55 15.47 -1.77 -9.11
N GLY A 56 16.63 -2.41 -9.31
CA GLY A 56 17.81 -1.75 -9.84
C GLY A 56 17.66 -1.28 -11.28
N ILE A 57 17.18 -2.17 -12.15
CA ILE A 57 16.93 -1.87 -13.57
C ILE A 57 15.96 -0.69 -13.69
N LEU A 58 14.92 -0.64 -12.85
CA LEU A 58 13.98 0.47 -12.86
C LEU A 58 14.64 1.77 -12.39
N ILE A 59 15.37 1.77 -11.28
CA ILE A 59 16.05 2.98 -10.78
C ILE A 59 17.06 3.51 -11.80
N ASP A 60 17.87 2.63 -12.41
CA ASP A 60 18.84 3.01 -13.45
C ASP A 60 18.12 3.66 -14.64
N PHE A 61 17.00 3.08 -15.07
CA PHE A 61 16.18 3.65 -16.14
C PHE A 61 15.61 5.03 -15.75
N LEU A 62 15.08 5.18 -14.55
CA LEU A 62 14.57 6.48 -14.05
C LEU A 62 15.66 7.55 -14.01
N ASP A 63 16.89 7.17 -13.67
CA ASP A 63 18.05 8.07 -13.72
C ASP A 63 18.37 8.52 -15.15
N THR A 64 18.22 7.66 -16.16
CA THR A 64 18.39 8.07 -17.56
C THR A 64 17.34 9.10 -17.98
N LEU A 65 16.09 8.96 -17.51
CA LEU A 65 15.03 9.92 -17.79
C LEU A 65 15.30 11.27 -17.10
N ARG A 66 15.73 11.24 -15.84
CA ARG A 66 16.09 12.45 -15.07
C ARG A 66 17.25 13.23 -15.71
N LYS A 67 18.25 12.52 -16.26
CA LYS A 67 19.34 13.12 -17.03
C LYS A 67 18.87 13.76 -18.34
N SER A 68 17.81 13.21 -18.93
CA SER A 68 17.26 13.68 -20.22
C SER A 68 16.40 14.94 -20.09
N SER A 69 15.78 15.19 -18.92
CA SER A 69 14.93 16.37 -18.71
C SER A 69 14.98 16.91 -17.28
N LYS A 70 15.35 18.19 -17.13
CA LYS A 70 15.30 18.91 -15.85
C LYS A 70 13.87 19.23 -15.37
N LEU A 71 12.87 19.03 -16.23
CA LEU A 71 11.46 19.31 -15.91
C LEU A 71 10.69 18.06 -15.47
N LEU A 72 11.37 16.91 -15.40
CA LEU A 72 10.82 15.66 -14.90
C LEU A 72 10.88 15.62 -13.36
N LYS A 73 9.74 15.32 -12.74
CA LYS A 73 9.65 14.97 -11.32
C LYS A 73 9.19 13.51 -11.17
N ILE A 74 9.83 12.77 -10.29
CA ILE A 74 9.49 11.36 -10.04
C ILE A 74 9.13 11.24 -8.57
N CYS A 75 7.99 10.61 -8.29
CA CYS A 75 7.52 10.28 -6.96
C CYS A 75 7.31 8.77 -6.89
N LEU A 76 7.99 8.15 -5.93
CA LEU A 76 7.98 6.70 -5.73
C LEU A 76 7.35 6.41 -4.36
N SER A 77 6.48 5.42 -4.30
CA SER A 77 6.03 4.83 -3.03
C SER A 77 6.59 3.40 -2.92
N SER A 78 6.97 3.00 -1.70
CA SER A 78 7.39 1.63 -1.42
C SER A 78 7.32 1.32 0.07
N ARG A 79 7.36 0.03 0.41
CA ARG A 79 7.80 -0.42 1.74
C ARG A 79 9.29 -0.06 1.97
N PRO A 80 9.72 0.08 3.23
CA PRO A 80 11.09 0.48 3.57
C PRO A 80 12.09 -0.69 3.45
N GLU A 81 12.03 -1.45 2.35
CA GLU A 81 12.94 -2.57 2.09
C GLU A 81 14.40 -2.10 1.96
N GLN A 82 15.33 -2.88 2.50
CA GLN A 82 16.73 -2.45 2.63
C GLN A 82 17.38 -2.15 1.26
N ALA A 83 17.06 -2.93 0.23
CA ALA A 83 17.58 -2.72 -1.12
C ALA A 83 17.15 -1.36 -1.70
N ILE A 84 15.87 -1.00 -1.54
CA ILE A 84 15.32 0.29 -1.97
C ILE A 84 15.96 1.43 -1.18
N ARG A 85 15.99 1.31 0.16
CA ARG A 85 16.57 2.34 1.03
C ARG A 85 18.03 2.61 0.73
N THR A 86 18.80 1.58 0.40
CA THR A 86 20.23 1.72 0.09
C THR A 86 20.43 2.48 -1.21
N ARG A 87 19.66 2.16 -2.26
CA ARG A 87 19.77 2.81 -3.58
C ARG A 87 19.26 4.25 -3.58
N LEU A 88 18.20 4.54 -2.84
CA LEU A 88 17.56 5.86 -2.81
C LEU A 88 17.96 6.71 -1.58
N CYS A 89 19.02 6.34 -0.86
CA CYS A 89 19.39 7.00 0.41
C CYS A 89 19.73 8.49 0.30
N HIS A 90 20.03 8.98 -0.90
CA HIS A 90 20.34 10.39 -1.17
C HIS A 90 19.16 11.19 -1.71
N GLU A 91 18.03 10.54 -2.00
CA GLU A 91 16.83 11.20 -2.51
C GLU A 91 15.95 11.68 -1.34
N PRO A 92 15.13 12.74 -1.54
CA PRO A 92 14.19 13.19 -0.52
C PRO A 92 13.17 12.09 -0.16
N ASP A 93 12.98 11.82 1.13
CA ASP A 93 12.03 10.81 1.62
C ASP A 93 10.87 11.42 2.42
N LEU A 94 9.69 10.80 2.30
CA LEU A 94 8.52 11.08 3.12
C LEU A 94 8.11 9.80 3.83
N LYS A 95 8.29 9.77 5.15
CA LYS A 95 7.89 8.63 5.97
C LYS A 95 6.44 8.77 6.42
N MET A 96 5.56 7.98 5.83
CA MET A 96 4.13 8.01 6.15
C MET A 96 3.84 7.76 7.63
N GLU A 97 4.63 6.94 8.32
CA GLU A 97 4.51 6.72 9.77
C GLU A 97 4.65 8.00 10.59
N ASN A 98 5.51 8.93 10.17
CA ASN A 98 5.70 10.21 10.85
C ASN A 98 4.55 11.16 10.55
N LEU A 99 4.05 11.14 9.31
CA LEU A 99 2.99 12.04 8.84
C LEU A 99 1.62 11.68 9.42
N THR A 100 1.37 10.39 9.64
CA THR A 100 0.07 9.89 10.14
C THR A 100 -0.02 9.83 11.66
N LEU A 101 1.10 9.99 12.38
CA LEU A 101 1.16 9.91 13.84
C LEU A 101 0.14 10.83 14.53
N ASN A 102 0.09 12.10 14.10
CA ASN A 102 -0.81 13.10 14.69
C ASN A 102 -2.28 12.83 14.37
N ASP A 103 -2.58 12.36 13.17
CA ASP A 103 -3.94 12.01 12.76
C ASP A 103 -4.44 10.78 13.53
N ILE A 104 -3.58 9.78 13.70
CA ILE A 104 -3.88 8.60 14.51
C ILE A 104 -4.11 8.99 15.98
N SER A 105 -3.26 9.86 16.53
CA SER A 105 -3.43 10.39 17.89
C SER A 105 -4.76 11.11 18.04
N SER A 106 -5.09 12.00 17.11
CA SER A 106 -6.34 12.76 17.08
C SER A 106 -7.57 11.85 16.98
N TYR A 107 -7.52 10.87 16.09
CA TYR A 107 -8.56 9.85 15.96
C TYR A 107 -8.74 9.06 17.27
N SER A 108 -7.63 8.60 17.87
CA SER A 108 -7.65 7.83 19.11
C SER A 108 -8.25 8.64 20.26
N LYS A 109 -7.87 9.92 20.39
CA LYS A 109 -8.43 10.84 21.38
C LYS A 109 -9.94 11.01 21.20
N ALA A 110 -10.38 11.24 19.97
CA ALA A 110 -11.79 11.49 19.66
C ALA A 110 -12.69 10.29 20.02
N ILE A 111 -12.20 9.07 19.80
CA ILE A 111 -12.95 7.85 20.11
C ILE A 111 -12.89 7.52 21.61
N LEU A 112 -11.69 7.49 22.19
CA LEU A 112 -11.49 7.07 23.57
C LEU A 112 -11.95 8.10 24.60
N GLY A 113 -11.93 9.39 24.26
CA GLY A 113 -12.32 10.46 25.19
C GLY A 113 -13.76 10.32 25.70
N LYS A 114 -14.67 9.80 24.87
CA LYS A 114 -16.06 9.53 25.27
C LYS A 114 -16.15 8.39 26.28
N GLU A 115 -15.43 7.31 26.03
CA GLU A 115 -15.48 6.11 26.89
C GLU A 115 -14.79 6.33 28.23
N ILE A 116 -13.65 7.04 28.24
CA ILE A 116 -12.89 7.32 29.47
C ILE A 116 -13.63 8.28 30.37
N ALA A 117 -14.35 9.27 29.81
CA ALA A 117 -15.18 10.17 30.61
C ALA A 117 -16.30 9.44 31.38
N LEU A 118 -16.70 8.26 30.89
CA LEU A 118 -17.71 7.40 31.52
C LEU A 118 -17.07 6.28 32.38
N SER A 119 -15.75 6.16 32.36
CA SER A 119 -15.04 5.11 33.09
C SER A 119 -14.94 5.44 34.58
N SER A 120 -15.13 4.42 35.42
CA SER A 120 -14.89 4.49 36.85
C SER A 120 -13.44 4.23 37.26
N SER A 121 -12.59 3.80 36.31
CA SER A 121 -11.20 3.42 36.56
C SER A 121 -10.25 4.57 36.20
N PRO A 122 -9.19 4.82 36.99
CA PRO A 122 -8.16 5.79 36.63
C PRO A 122 -7.32 5.22 35.48
N ILE A 123 -7.64 5.58 34.24
CA ILE A 123 -6.92 5.17 33.04
C ILE A 123 -6.09 6.35 32.56
N ASP A 124 -4.78 6.16 32.35
CA ASP A 124 -3.94 7.18 31.73
C ASP A 124 -4.25 7.31 30.22
N PHE A 125 -5.16 8.23 29.91
CA PHE A 125 -5.63 8.51 28.57
C PHE A 125 -4.50 8.83 27.58
N GLU A 126 -3.55 9.66 27.97
CA GLU A 126 -2.47 10.11 27.08
C GLU A 126 -1.48 8.97 26.81
N VAL A 127 -1.22 8.11 27.80
CA VAL A 127 -0.41 6.90 27.62
C VAL A 127 -1.09 5.93 26.64
N VAL A 128 -2.39 5.70 26.76
CA VAL A 128 -3.15 4.83 25.84
C VAL A 128 -3.10 5.36 24.41
N VAL A 129 -3.39 6.64 24.21
CA VAL A 129 -3.35 7.28 22.89
C VAL A 129 -1.95 7.23 22.28
N ARG A 130 -0.92 7.54 23.06
CA ARG A 130 0.47 7.46 22.62
C ARG A 130 0.84 6.03 22.21
N ASN A 131 0.45 5.03 22.99
CA ASN A 131 0.71 3.62 22.69
C ASN A 131 0.04 3.17 21.39
N ILE A 132 -1.18 3.61 21.12
CA ILE A 132 -1.85 3.31 19.84
C ILE A 132 -1.10 3.98 18.69
N SER A 133 -0.80 5.26 18.84
CA SER A 133 -0.20 6.07 17.76
C SER A 133 1.19 5.57 17.37
N THR A 134 2.01 5.19 18.36
CA THR A 134 3.36 4.68 18.10
C THR A 134 3.35 3.24 17.57
N LYS A 135 2.52 2.36 18.13
CA LYS A 135 2.45 0.95 17.69
C LYS A 135 1.78 0.77 16.33
N ALA A 136 1.03 1.76 15.85
CA ALA A 136 0.42 1.69 14.54
C ALA A 136 1.44 1.73 13.39
N GLU A 137 2.65 2.27 13.61
CA GLU A 137 3.71 2.36 12.59
C GLU A 137 3.18 2.91 11.25
N GLY A 138 2.29 3.91 11.33
CA GLY A 138 1.62 4.54 10.21
C GLY A 138 0.43 3.81 9.58
N VAL A 139 0.09 2.60 10.06
CA VAL A 139 -1.04 1.82 9.55
C VAL A 139 -2.35 2.29 10.19
N PHE A 140 -3.03 3.23 9.53
CA PHE A 140 -4.26 3.82 10.07
C PHE A 140 -5.36 2.79 10.37
N LEU A 141 -5.50 1.76 9.53
CA LEU A 141 -6.49 0.69 9.76
C LEU A 141 -6.18 -0.11 11.04
N TRP A 142 -4.89 -0.37 11.32
CA TRP A 142 -4.47 -1.00 12.57
C TRP A 142 -4.91 -0.12 13.76
N ALA A 143 -4.63 1.18 13.69
CA ALA A 143 -5.02 2.11 14.74
C ALA A 143 -6.54 2.16 14.96
N VAL A 144 -7.32 2.16 13.89
CA VAL A 144 -8.80 2.11 13.96
C VAL A 144 -9.29 0.87 14.70
N LEU A 145 -8.78 -0.31 14.34
CA LEU A 145 -9.18 -1.58 14.94
C LEU A 145 -8.80 -1.64 16.42
N VAL A 146 -7.57 -1.24 16.76
CA VAL A 146 -7.08 -1.29 18.14
C VAL A 146 -7.78 -0.26 19.01
N THR A 147 -7.95 0.98 18.54
CA THR A 147 -8.69 2.02 19.26
C THR A 147 -10.09 1.55 19.61
N ARG A 148 -10.82 0.96 18.65
CA ARG A 148 -12.18 0.43 18.88
C ARG A 148 -12.20 -0.77 19.84
N SER A 149 -11.17 -1.61 19.79
CA SER A 149 -11.02 -2.74 20.72
C SER A 149 -10.82 -2.24 22.16
N ILE A 150 -9.96 -1.23 22.36
CA ILE A 150 -9.72 -0.60 23.66
C ILE A 150 -10.97 0.15 24.14
N ALA A 151 -11.61 0.94 23.27
CA ALA A 151 -12.85 1.66 23.58
C ALA A 151 -13.91 0.71 24.14
N ARG A 152 -14.13 -0.43 23.47
CA ARG A 152 -15.06 -1.48 23.93
C ARG A 152 -14.66 -2.08 25.28
N GLY A 153 -13.37 -2.27 25.51
CA GLY A 153 -12.85 -2.74 26.80
C GLY A 153 -13.21 -1.79 27.93
N ILE A 154 -12.99 -0.48 27.70
CA ILE A 154 -13.32 0.58 28.67
C ILE A 154 -14.83 0.60 28.94
N SER A 155 -15.68 0.55 27.91
CA SER A 155 -17.14 0.50 28.08
C SER A 155 -17.60 -0.73 28.88
N ASN A 156 -16.84 -1.84 28.82
CA ASN A 156 -17.11 -3.07 29.55
C ASN A 156 -16.53 -3.08 30.98
N GLY A 157 -15.87 -2.00 31.41
CA GLY A 157 -15.31 -1.87 32.76
C GLY A 157 -13.89 -2.42 32.91
N ASP A 158 -13.12 -2.57 31.83
CA ASP A 158 -11.72 -2.98 31.91
C ASP A 158 -10.90 -2.04 32.80
N SER A 159 -10.04 -2.63 33.62
CA SER A 159 -9.04 -1.89 34.40
C SER A 159 -7.87 -1.44 33.53
N GLU A 160 -7.01 -0.56 34.06
CA GLU A 160 -5.76 -0.17 33.40
C GLU A 160 -4.87 -1.40 33.09
N ASP A 161 -4.80 -2.36 34.00
CA ASP A 161 -4.07 -3.62 33.80
C ASP A 161 -4.63 -4.44 32.62
N ASP A 162 -5.95 -4.45 32.45
CA ASP A 162 -6.59 -5.18 31.35
C ASP A 162 -6.34 -4.49 30.00
N ILE A 163 -6.32 -3.16 29.98
CA ILE A 163 -5.90 -2.36 28.83
C ILE A 163 -4.44 -2.68 28.47
N HIS A 164 -3.54 -2.74 29.45
CA HIS A 164 -2.15 -3.14 29.23
C HIS A 164 -2.03 -4.57 28.69
N LYS A 165 -2.80 -5.53 29.24
CA LYS A 165 -2.86 -6.91 28.72
C LYS A 165 -3.41 -6.97 27.29
N ARG A 166 -4.37 -6.12 26.93
CA ARG A 166 -4.83 -6.01 25.54
C ARG A 166 -3.68 -5.55 24.65
N PHE A 167 -2.99 -4.48 25.01
CA PHE A 167 -1.85 -3.99 24.23
C PHE A 167 -0.70 -4.99 24.08
N SER A 168 -0.47 -5.87 25.05
CA SER A 168 0.56 -6.90 24.95
C SER A 168 0.14 -8.06 24.04
N LYS A 169 -1.16 -8.37 23.99
CA LYS A 169 -1.72 -9.39 23.10
C LYS A 169 -1.98 -8.88 21.68
N THR A 170 -2.18 -7.58 21.49
CA THR A 170 -2.45 -6.98 20.18
C THR A 170 -1.29 -7.26 19.21
N PRO A 171 -1.55 -8.00 18.11
CA PRO A 171 -0.55 -8.23 17.08
C PRO A 171 -0.08 -6.91 16.44
N LYS A 172 1.23 -6.79 16.19
CA LYS A 172 1.79 -5.61 15.51
C LYS A 172 1.37 -5.50 14.04
N LYS A 173 1.28 -6.64 13.35
CA LYS A 173 0.93 -6.68 11.92
C LYS A 173 -0.58 -6.80 11.74
N LEU A 174 -1.09 -6.12 10.71
CA LEU A 174 -2.52 -6.14 10.36
C LEU A 174 -3.05 -7.55 10.10
N TYR A 175 -2.26 -8.42 9.48
CA TYR A 175 -2.61 -9.84 9.30
C TYR A 175 -2.94 -10.54 10.63
N GLY A 176 -2.19 -10.25 11.70
CA GLY A 176 -2.47 -10.81 13.02
C GLY A 176 -3.81 -10.33 13.57
N LEU A 177 -4.16 -9.06 13.36
CA LEU A 177 -5.48 -8.54 13.75
C LEU A 177 -6.62 -9.24 12.98
N TYR A 178 -6.43 -9.51 11.68
CA TYR A 178 -7.40 -10.29 10.92
C TYR A 178 -7.56 -11.71 11.46
N LEU A 179 -6.46 -12.37 11.80
CA LEU A 179 -6.48 -13.71 12.39
C LEU A 179 -7.18 -13.73 13.76
N ASP A 180 -6.92 -12.74 14.61
CA ASP A 180 -7.58 -12.59 15.90
C ASP A 180 -9.09 -12.35 15.73
N MET A 181 -9.50 -11.54 14.76
CA MET A 181 -10.92 -11.35 14.45
C MET A 181 -11.55 -12.63 13.92
N TRP A 182 -10.84 -13.34 13.05
CA TRP A 182 -11.29 -14.61 12.48
C TRP A 182 -11.53 -15.68 13.55
N THR A 183 -10.57 -15.86 14.45
CA THR A 183 -10.66 -16.85 15.54
C THR A 183 -11.77 -16.53 16.55
N ARG A 184 -12.10 -15.25 16.74
CA ARG A 184 -13.19 -14.81 17.62
C ARG A 184 -14.59 -15.04 17.08
N LEU A 185 -14.75 -15.29 15.78
CA LEU A 185 -16.06 -15.56 15.18
C LEU A 185 -16.68 -16.88 15.67
N GLY A 186 -15.89 -17.78 16.27
CA GLY A 186 -16.41 -18.97 16.96
C GLY A 186 -17.35 -19.81 16.07
N GLU A 187 -18.57 -20.06 16.56
CA GLU A 187 -19.62 -20.84 15.87
C GLU A 187 -20.22 -20.12 14.65
N ASP A 188 -20.14 -18.78 14.58
CA ASP A 188 -20.59 -17.99 13.41
C ASP A 188 -19.57 -18.00 12.26
N SER A 189 -18.42 -18.66 12.46
CA SER A 189 -17.38 -18.82 11.44
C SER A 189 -17.96 -19.37 10.13
N ASP A 190 -18.88 -20.33 10.18
CA ASP A 190 -19.44 -20.99 9.00
C ASP A 190 -20.27 -20.03 8.12
N LEU A 191 -20.93 -19.03 8.72
CA LEU A 191 -21.74 -18.02 8.01
C LEU A 191 -20.86 -17.07 7.19
N TYR A 192 -19.72 -16.66 7.74
CA TYR A 192 -18.83 -15.67 7.11
C TYR A 192 -17.69 -16.32 6.29
N GLN A 193 -17.39 -17.60 6.53
CA GLN A 193 -16.35 -18.34 5.82
C GLN A 193 -16.63 -18.41 4.32
N SER A 194 -17.85 -18.76 3.93
CA SER A 194 -18.20 -18.93 2.51
C SER A 194 -18.06 -17.61 1.74
N SER A 195 -18.53 -16.50 2.33
CA SER A 195 -18.42 -15.16 1.74
C SER A 195 -16.96 -14.69 1.68
N THR A 196 -16.20 -14.91 2.74
CA THR A 196 -14.79 -14.49 2.81
C THR A 196 -13.92 -15.32 1.84
N ALA A 197 -14.14 -16.63 1.76
CA ALA A 197 -13.46 -17.50 0.82
C ALA A 197 -13.77 -17.13 -0.63
N LEU A 198 -15.01 -16.73 -0.93
CA LEU A 198 -15.38 -16.22 -2.25
C LEU A 198 -14.62 -14.92 -2.58
N ILE A 199 -14.55 -13.97 -1.65
CA ILE A 199 -13.79 -12.72 -1.84
C ILE A 199 -12.31 -13.03 -2.11
N PHE A 200 -11.67 -13.87 -1.29
CA PHE A 200 -10.28 -14.25 -1.50
C PHE A 200 -10.07 -14.99 -2.82
N LYS A 201 -11.01 -15.85 -3.23
CA LYS A 201 -10.96 -16.55 -4.51
C LYS A 201 -11.08 -15.58 -5.69
N ILE A 202 -11.96 -14.58 -5.61
CA ILE A 202 -12.05 -13.52 -6.62
C ILE A 202 -10.73 -12.76 -6.69
N LEU A 203 -10.18 -12.32 -5.55
CA LEU A 203 -8.90 -11.62 -5.51
C LEU A 203 -7.78 -12.45 -6.13
N LEU A 204 -7.65 -13.73 -5.76
CA LEU A 204 -6.65 -14.65 -6.32
C LEU A 204 -6.80 -14.85 -7.83
N ILE A 205 -8.03 -15.06 -8.32
CA ILE A 205 -8.29 -15.21 -9.76
C ILE A 205 -7.90 -13.92 -10.48
N THR A 206 -8.36 -12.76 -10.00
CA THR A 206 -8.04 -11.48 -10.61
C THR A 206 -6.53 -11.24 -10.62
N TRP A 207 -5.84 -11.52 -9.51
CA TRP A 207 -4.39 -11.38 -9.41
C TRP A 207 -3.65 -12.29 -10.39
N GLN A 208 -4.04 -13.56 -10.49
CA GLN A 208 -3.45 -14.51 -11.43
C GLN A 208 -3.72 -14.13 -12.89
N SER A 209 -4.91 -13.59 -13.19
CA SER A 209 -5.24 -13.09 -14.52
C SER A 209 -4.40 -11.87 -14.89
N PHE A 210 -4.10 -10.97 -13.93
CA PHE A 210 -3.17 -9.87 -14.14
C PHE A 210 -1.73 -10.34 -14.39
N GLN A 211 -1.29 -11.41 -13.73
CA GLN A 211 0.05 -11.98 -13.95
C GLN A 211 0.19 -12.78 -15.26
N LYS A 212 -0.92 -13.29 -15.81
CA LYS A 212 -0.94 -14.11 -17.05
C LYS A 212 -1.28 -13.33 -18.32
N ALA A 213 -1.32 -12.00 -18.29
CA ALA A 213 -1.45 -11.21 -19.52
C ALA A 213 -0.29 -11.60 -20.48
N PRO A 214 -0.57 -12.18 -21.67
CA PRO A 214 0.48 -12.80 -22.48
C PRO A 214 1.34 -11.76 -23.20
N SER A 215 2.65 -11.96 -23.12
CA SER A 215 3.66 -11.36 -24.01
C SER A 215 3.73 -12.01 -25.40
N ASP A 216 2.74 -12.80 -25.82
CA ASP A 216 2.77 -13.55 -27.08
C ASP A 216 1.50 -13.36 -27.91
N LEU A 217 1.50 -12.31 -28.73
CA LEU A 217 0.80 -12.31 -30.02
C LEU A 217 1.78 -11.87 -31.12
N SER A 218 2.87 -12.62 -31.25
CA SER A 218 3.57 -12.73 -32.52
C SER A 218 3.87 -14.21 -32.79
N LEU A 219 3.10 -14.81 -33.71
CA LEU A 219 3.58 -15.63 -34.82
C LEU A 219 2.40 -16.37 -35.48
N LEU A 220 2.13 -15.93 -36.72
CA LEU A 220 1.74 -16.73 -37.88
C LEU A 220 0.27 -17.14 -38.04
N SER A 221 -0.51 -16.18 -38.56
CA SER A 221 -1.19 -16.43 -39.83
C SER A 221 -0.15 -16.39 -40.95
N LEU A 222 0.15 -17.53 -41.57
CA LEU A 222 0.54 -17.73 -42.98
C LEU A 222 1.21 -19.09 -43.12
N GLU A 223 0.42 -20.11 -43.45
CA GLU A 223 0.78 -21.15 -44.42
C GLU A 223 -0.45 -22.06 -44.64
N SER A 224 -1.28 -21.72 -45.63
CA SER A 224 -2.09 -22.69 -46.38
C SER A 224 -2.55 -22.08 -47.71
N ASN A 225 -1.96 -22.62 -48.79
CA ASN A 225 -2.30 -22.50 -50.22
C ASN A 225 -2.08 -21.16 -50.93
#